data_AF-A0A3D2U101-F1
#
_entry.id   AF-A0A3D2U101-F1
#
_cell.length_a   1.000
_cell.length_b   1.000
_cell.length_c   1.000
_cell.angle_alpha   90.00
_cell.angle_beta   90.00
_cell.angle_gamma   90.00
#
_symmetry.space_group_name_H-M   'P 1'
#
loop_
_entity.id
_entity.type
_entity.pdbx_description
1 polymer ?
#
loop_
_entity_poly.entity_id
_entity_poly.type
_entity_poly.pdbx_seq_one_letter_code
_entity_poly.pdbx_strand_id
1 'polypeptide(L)'
;PLGDQTTATIHGKAVLYAPRATLVSGLPEGGTSWRLADVPQPGHLVDQGRPVCTILATATSLEGCRNVLERASENVYQKLASIE
;
A
#
# COMPACT_ATOMS: atom_id res chain seq x y z
N PRO A 1 -33.15 -23.89 -2.30
CA PRO A 1 -32.53 -22.57 -2.57
C PRO A 1 -31.32 -22.36 -1.65
N LEU A 2 -30.13 -22.73 -2.14
CA LEU A 2 -28.86 -22.37 -1.49
C LEU A 2 -28.62 -20.90 -1.84
N GLY A 3 -28.85 -20.01 -0.87
CA GLY A 3 -28.58 -18.60 -1.04
C GLY A 3 -27.10 -18.39 -1.33
N ASP A 4 -26.83 -17.63 -2.39
CA ASP A 4 -25.51 -17.13 -2.75
C ASP A 4 -24.96 -16.30 -1.59
N GLN A 5 -24.19 -16.94 -0.70
CA GLN A 5 -23.46 -16.26 0.37
C GLN A 5 -22.21 -15.64 -0.25
N THR A 6 -22.40 -14.60 -1.08
CA THR A 6 -21.30 -13.79 -1.58
C THR A 6 -20.62 -13.19 -0.36
N THR A 7 -19.44 -13.68 0.01
CA THR A 7 -18.63 -13.07 1.06
C THR A 7 -18.35 -11.63 0.64
N ALA A 8 -18.95 -10.68 1.34
CA ALA A 8 -18.81 -9.26 1.01
C ALA A 8 -17.32 -8.90 0.97
N THR A 9 -16.86 -8.40 -0.18
CA THR A 9 -15.48 -7.92 -0.30
C THR A 9 -15.33 -6.63 0.50
N ILE A 10 -14.35 -6.60 1.38
CA ILE A 10 -13.96 -5.45 2.17
C ILE A 10 -12.80 -4.76 1.46
N HIS A 11 -12.91 -3.44 1.35
CA HIS A 11 -11.90 -2.57 0.77
C HIS A 11 -11.26 -1.72 1.88
N GLY A 12 -9.94 -1.68 1.90
CA GLY A 12 -9.17 -0.88 2.85
C GLY A 12 -8.19 0.05 2.15
N LYS A 13 -7.78 1.10 2.86
CA LYS A 13 -6.74 2.00 2.38
C LYS A 13 -5.77 2.38 3.50
N ALA A 14 -4.52 2.61 3.14
CA ALA A 14 -3.50 3.18 4.02
C ALA A 14 -2.70 4.23 3.25
N VAL A 15 -2.49 5.41 3.84
CA VAL A 15 -1.61 6.43 3.28
C VAL A 15 -0.27 6.31 3.98
N LEU A 16 0.80 6.11 3.20
CA LEU A 16 2.15 6.01 3.72
C LEU A 16 2.81 7.38 3.73
N TYR A 17 3.55 7.66 4.80
CA TYR A 17 4.24 8.93 5.00
C TYR A 17 5.74 8.69 5.07
N ALA A 18 6.52 9.61 4.52
CA ALA A 18 7.97 9.48 4.50
C ALA A 18 8.54 9.69 5.92
N PRO A 19 9.22 8.71 6.53
CA PRO A 19 9.80 8.87 7.87
C PRO A 19 11.03 9.80 7.85
N ARG A 20 11.66 9.94 6.68
CA ARG A 20 12.77 10.85 6.36
C ARG A 20 12.62 11.32 4.92
N ALA A 21 13.32 12.39 4.54
CA ALA A 21 13.40 12.79 3.13
C ALA A 21 13.88 11.61 2.28
N THR A 22 13.14 11.30 1.21
CA THR A 22 13.33 10.06 0.45
C THR A 22 13.22 10.33 -1.05
N LEU A 23 14.25 9.96 -1.80
CA LEU A 23 14.23 9.97 -3.26
C LEU A 23 13.54 8.70 -3.75
N VAL A 24 12.41 8.82 -4.44
CA VAL A 24 11.66 7.67 -4.94
C VAL A 24 12.30 7.18 -6.23
N SER A 25 12.99 6.03 -6.23
CA SER A 25 13.48 5.40 -7.48
C SER A 25 12.45 4.47 -8.13
N GLY A 26 11.44 4.06 -7.36
CA GLY A 26 10.37 3.17 -7.75
C GLY A 26 9.75 2.53 -6.51
N LEU A 27 8.50 2.08 -6.62
CA LEU A 27 7.76 1.40 -5.56
C LEU A 27 7.48 -0.06 -5.97
N PRO A 28 7.30 -0.99 -5.03
CA PRO A 28 6.98 -2.37 -5.38
C PRO A 28 5.65 -2.45 -6.14
N GLU A 29 5.58 -3.38 -7.08
CA GLU A 29 4.32 -3.72 -7.74
C GLU A 29 3.37 -4.41 -6.76
N GLY A 30 2.08 -4.11 -6.90
CA GLY A 30 1.02 -4.78 -6.15
C GLY A 30 0.70 -6.16 -6.71
N GLY A 31 -0.46 -6.69 -6.30
CA GLY A 31 -1.02 -7.93 -6.83
C GLY A 31 -2.55 -7.88 -6.88
N THR A 32 -3.18 -9.04 -6.87
CA THR A 32 -4.65 -9.15 -6.91
C THR A 32 -5.34 -8.63 -5.64
N SER A 33 -4.65 -8.71 -4.49
CA SER A 33 -5.19 -8.29 -3.19
C SER A 33 -4.83 -6.86 -2.80
N TRP A 34 -3.90 -6.20 -3.49
CA TRP A 34 -3.55 -4.81 -3.22
C TRP A 34 -2.84 -4.12 -4.37
N ARG A 35 -2.96 -2.80 -4.43
CA ARG A 35 -2.26 -1.96 -5.41
C ARG A 35 -1.88 -0.61 -4.79
N LEU A 36 -0.98 0.09 -5.46
CA LEU A 36 -0.62 1.47 -5.12
C LEU A 36 -1.45 2.47 -5.93
N ALA A 37 -1.70 3.62 -5.32
CA ALA A 37 -2.24 4.84 -5.90
C ALA A 37 -1.41 6.04 -5.44
N ASP A 38 -1.58 7.19 -6.10
CA ASP A 38 -0.85 8.42 -5.79
C ASP A 38 0.68 8.22 -5.82
N VAL A 39 1.16 7.38 -6.74
CA VAL A 39 2.57 6.99 -6.84
C VAL A 39 3.39 8.14 -7.43
N PRO A 40 4.44 8.64 -6.73
CA PRO A 40 5.32 9.67 -7.26
C PRO A 40 6.09 9.14 -8.47
N GLN A 41 6.44 10.05 -9.38
CA GLN A 41 7.34 9.67 -10.48
C GLN A 41 8.73 9.31 -9.94
N PRO A 42 9.44 8.35 -10.56
CA PRO A 42 10.83 8.09 -10.26
C PRO A 42 11.68 9.38 -10.32
N GLY A 43 12.57 9.57 -9.35
CA GLY A 43 13.38 10.78 -9.15
C GLY A 43 12.70 11.87 -8.33
N HIS A 44 11.44 11.70 -7.92
CA HIS A 44 10.78 12.66 -7.02
C HIS A 44 11.34 12.56 -5.60
N LEU A 45 11.68 13.71 -5.00
CA LEU A 45 12.06 13.80 -3.59
C LEU A 45 10.82 14.08 -2.73
N VAL A 46 10.49 13.16 -1.82
CA VAL A 46 9.41 13.34 -0.84
C VAL A 46 10.02 13.77 0.49
N ASP A 47 9.66 14.95 0.98
CA ASP A 47 10.13 15.44 2.28
C ASP A 47 9.60 14.60 3.45
N GLN A 48 10.31 14.65 4.57
CA GLN A 48 9.88 14.01 5.82
C GLN A 48 8.46 14.46 6.22
N GLY A 49 7.65 13.50 6.65
CA GLY A 49 6.27 13.74 7.10
C GLY A 49 5.29 14.05 5.96
N ARG A 50 5.70 13.93 4.70
CA ARG A 50 4.82 14.06 3.53
C ARG A 50 4.32 12.70 3.05
N PRO A 51 3.13 12.62 2.45
CA PRO A 51 2.62 11.38 1.89
C PRO A 51 3.49 10.92 0.73
N VAL A 52 3.82 9.62 0.72
CA VAL A 52 4.56 8.96 -0.37
C VAL A 52 3.57 8.37 -1.36
N CYS A 53 2.66 7.51 -0.91
CA CYS A 53 1.67 6.86 -1.76
C CYS A 53 0.50 6.33 -0.91
N THR A 54 -0.57 5.90 -1.60
CA THR A 54 -1.72 5.23 -0.98
C THR A 54 -1.70 3.74 -1.35
N ILE A 55 -1.84 2.85 -0.37
CA ILE A 55 -2.13 1.42 -0.58
C ILE A 55 -3.65 1.24 -0.59
N LEU A 56 -4.15 0.52 -1.58
CA LEU A 56 -5.53 0.05 -1.67
C LEU A 56 -5.54 -1.47 -1.56
N ALA A 57 -6.31 -2.03 -0.63
CA ALA A 57 -6.36 -3.46 -0.34
C ALA A 57 -7.78 -4.03 -0.44
N THR A 58 -7.88 -5.32 -0.75
CA THR A 58 -9.12 -6.09 -0.79
C THR A 58 -8.99 -7.40 -0.02
N ALA A 59 -10.04 -7.76 0.74
CA ALA A 59 -10.13 -9.03 1.45
C ALA A 59 -11.59 -9.40 1.71
N THR A 60 -11.85 -10.58 2.29
CA THR A 60 -13.19 -11.02 2.73
C THR A 60 -13.47 -10.74 4.21
N SER A 61 -12.52 -10.13 4.92
CA SER A 61 -12.65 -9.75 6.33
C SER A 61 -11.86 -8.49 6.65
N LEU A 62 -12.25 -7.79 7.72
CA LEU A 62 -11.59 -6.56 8.17
C LEU A 62 -10.13 -6.86 8.58
N GLU A 63 -9.93 -7.93 9.34
CA GLU A 63 -8.61 -8.41 9.74
C GLU A 63 -7.75 -8.79 8.53
N GLY A 64 -8.33 -9.50 7.55
CA GLY A 64 -7.64 -9.83 6.31
C GLY A 64 -7.19 -8.59 5.56
N CYS A 65 -8.06 -7.57 5.47
CA CYS A 65 -7.72 -6.32 4.82
C CYS A 65 -6.61 -5.57 5.57
N ARG A 66 -6.66 -5.57 6.90
CA ARG A 66 -5.60 -4.97 7.74
C ARG A 66 -4.26 -5.67 7.53
N ASN A 67 -4.23 -7.00 7.53
CA ASN A 67 -3.02 -7.80 7.31
C ASN A 67 -2.42 -7.53 5.92
N VAL A 68 -3.25 -7.35 4.89
CA VAL A 68 -2.79 -6.98 3.55
C VAL A 68 -2.17 -5.57 3.56
N LEU A 69 -2.82 -4.59 4.19
CA LEU A 69 -2.29 -3.23 4.31
C LEU A 69 -0.94 -3.20 5.05
N GLU A 70 -0.81 -3.92 6.17
CA GLU A 70 0.41 -3.95 6.97
C GLU A 70 1.58 -4.56 6.18
N ARG A 71 1.39 -5.72 5.54
CA ARG A 71 2.43 -6.36 4.70
C ARG A 71 2.82 -5.52 3.49
N ALA A 72 1.83 -4.94 2.80
CA ALA A 72 2.10 -4.05 1.67
C ALA A 72 2.86 -2.79 2.11
N SER A 73 2.55 -2.24 3.29
CA SER A 73 3.26 -1.09 3.86
C SER A 73 4.72 -1.41 4.13
N GLU A 74 5.00 -2.59 4.71
CA GLU A 74 6.36 -3.05 4.96
C GLU A 74 7.16 -3.21 3.67
N ASN A 75 6.57 -3.83 2.64
CA ASN A 75 7.22 -3.96 1.33
C ASN A 75 7.59 -2.59 0.72
N VAL A 76 6.70 -1.59 0.83
CA VAL A 76 6.98 -0.24 0.35
C VAL A 76 8.12 0.39 1.14
N TYR A 77 8.08 0.35 2.47
CA TYR A 77 9.14 0.94 3.28
C TYR A 77 10.50 0.25 3.09
N GLN A 78 10.54 -1.08 2.93
CA GLN A 78 11.77 -1.80 2.59
C GLN A 78 12.34 -1.34 1.26
N LYS A 79 11.48 -1.12 0.24
CA LYS A 79 11.93 -0.60 -1.05
C LYS A 79 12.49 0.82 -0.93
N LEU A 80 11.85 1.68 -0.17
CA LEU A 80 12.31 3.06 0.08
C LEU A 80 13.62 3.11 0.87
N ALA A 81 13.81 2.20 1.83
CA ALA A 81 15.04 2.13 2.63
C ALA A 81 16.23 1.57 1.85
N SER A 82 16.00 0.78 0.80
CA SER A 82 17.07 0.18 -0.02
C SER A 82 17.84 1.18 -0.90
N ILE A 83 17.46 2.46 -0.88
CA ILE A 83 18.13 3.56 -1.57
C ILE A 83 18.97 4.31 -0.52
N GLU A 84 20.17 3.79 -0.25
CA GLU A 84 21.24 4.46 0.50
C GLU A 84 22.53 4.41 -0.33
#